data_AF-A0A972AV63-F1
#
_entry.id   AF-A0A972AV63-F1
#
_cell.length_a   1.000
_cell.length_b   1.000
_cell.length_c   1.000
_cell.angle_alpha   90.00
_cell.angle_beta   90.00
_cell.angle_gamma   90.00
#
_symmetry.space_group_name_H-M   'P 1'
#
loop_
_entity.id
_entity.type
_entity.pdbx_description
1 polymer ?
#
loop_
_entity_poly.entity_id
_entity_poly.type
_entity_poly.pdbx_seq_one_letter_code
_entity_poly.pdbx_strand_id
1 'polypeptide(L)'
;MEMKIVYPDKGEHRYSRKDVIFVMKWPFMALGLASVIVNICTKGTAWSVIAVWSLWMAWSSVFSTSMVEYNRISQAIKIITDSCILLVMINLVFGLDWMAFVVPIVCFGGLIVAGSLFFTDIQRQKQNAMPFLALLVACLLISILGLSLKSNWPFIVLCAVSASLLVSVAIIMGREFPVEFKRRFHSN
;
A
#
# COMPACT_ATOMS: atom_id res chain seq x y z
N MET A 1 -26.20 -50.25 0.57
CA MET A 1 -24.97 -49.47 0.75
C MET A 1 -25.37 -48.02 0.95
N GLU A 2 -25.31 -47.52 2.18
CA GLU A 2 -25.65 -46.14 2.49
C GLU A 2 -24.43 -45.24 2.25
N MET A 3 -24.54 -44.34 1.27
CA MET A 3 -23.50 -43.34 1.03
C MET A 3 -23.53 -42.30 2.15
N LYS A 4 -22.64 -42.46 3.13
CA LYS A 4 -22.37 -41.44 4.15
C LYS A 4 -21.64 -40.28 3.46
N ILE A 5 -22.37 -39.22 3.15
CA ILE A 5 -21.80 -38.00 2.59
C ILE A 5 -20.95 -37.35 3.70
N VAL A 6 -19.63 -37.52 3.60
CA VAL A 6 -18.64 -36.92 4.51
C VAL A 6 -18.36 -35.48 4.07
N TYR A 7 -19.35 -34.60 4.19
CA TYR A 7 -19.00 -33.18 4.27
C TYR A 7 -18.52 -32.92 5.70
N PRO A 8 -17.35 -32.28 5.89
CA PRO A 8 -16.91 -31.91 7.22
C PRO A 8 -17.95 -30.97 7.80
N ASP A 9 -18.41 -31.29 9.02
CA ASP A 9 -19.24 -30.39 9.80
C ASP A 9 -18.57 -29.03 9.85
N LYS A 10 -19.33 -27.99 9.52
CA LYS A 10 -18.86 -26.61 9.63
C LYS A 10 -18.68 -26.33 11.12
N GLY A 11 -17.46 -26.55 11.59
CA GLY A 11 -17.06 -26.39 12.98
C GLY A 11 -17.56 -25.09 13.59
N GLU A 12 -17.97 -25.23 14.84
CA GLU A 12 -18.69 -24.30 15.69
C GLU A 12 -18.21 -22.84 15.64
N HIS A 13 -19.20 -21.94 15.68
CA HIS A 13 -19.15 -20.50 15.95
C HIS A 13 -17.79 -19.88 16.31
N ARG A 14 -16.97 -19.62 15.29
CA ARG A 14 -16.08 -18.45 15.28
C ARG A 14 -16.84 -17.35 14.56
N TYR A 15 -17.03 -16.19 15.18
CA TYR A 15 -17.55 -14.99 14.52
C TYR A 15 -16.95 -14.92 13.12
N SER A 16 -17.78 -15.10 12.09
CA SER A 16 -17.26 -15.15 10.74
C SER A 16 -16.69 -13.77 10.46
N ARG A 17 -15.55 -13.67 9.78
CA ARG A 17 -15.02 -12.38 9.33
C ARG A 17 -16.11 -11.53 8.66
N LYS A 18 -17.08 -12.19 8.02
CA LYS A 18 -18.29 -11.61 7.43
C LYS A 18 -19.19 -10.89 8.44
N ASP A 19 -19.38 -11.45 9.63
CA ASP A 19 -20.22 -10.87 10.69
C ASP A 19 -19.55 -9.63 11.29
N VAL A 20 -18.22 -9.70 11.51
CA VAL A 20 -17.43 -8.55 11.96
C VAL A 20 -17.47 -7.42 10.91
N ILE A 21 -17.30 -7.75 9.63
CA ILE A 21 -17.41 -6.78 8.53
C ILE A 21 -18.82 -6.17 8.48
N PHE A 22 -19.86 -6.98 8.65
CA PHE A 22 -21.25 -6.51 8.61
C PHE A 22 -21.53 -5.50 9.73
N VAL A 23 -21.07 -5.78 10.95
CA VAL A 23 -21.23 -4.87 12.10
C VAL A 23 -20.37 -3.62 11.96
N MET A 24 -19.09 -3.76 11.61
CA MET A 24 -18.14 -2.62 11.49
C MET A 24 -18.43 -1.69 10.30
N LYS A 25 -19.18 -2.14 9.28
CA LYS A 25 -19.54 -1.31 8.12
C LYS A 25 -20.35 -0.07 8.54
N TRP A 26 -21.29 -0.23 9.45
CA TRP A 26 -22.18 0.83 9.91
C TRP A 26 -21.47 2.00 10.61
N PRO A 27 -20.62 1.78 11.64
CA PRO A 27 -19.88 2.87 12.27
C PRO A 27 -18.90 3.54 11.29
N PHE A 28 -18.26 2.78 10.39
CA PHE A 28 -17.38 3.36 9.36
C PHE A 28 -18.14 4.30 8.40
N MET A 29 -19.31 3.89 7.93
CA MET A 29 -20.15 4.74 7.08
C MET A 29 -20.65 5.97 7.84
N ALA A 30 -21.07 5.80 9.10
CA ALA A 30 -21.51 6.91 9.95
C ALA A 30 -20.39 7.94 10.18
N LEU A 31 -19.16 7.49 10.46
CA LEU A 31 -17.99 8.36 10.63
C LEU A 31 -17.64 9.11 9.33
N GLY A 32 -17.69 8.42 8.19
CA GLY A 32 -17.50 9.05 6.88
C GLY A 32 -18.52 10.15 6.62
N LEU A 33 -19.81 9.85 6.84
CA LEU A 33 -20.89 10.83 6.66
C LEU A 33 -20.77 12.00 7.63
N ALA A 34 -20.49 11.73 8.91
CA ALA A 34 -20.31 12.75 9.93
C ALA A 34 -19.17 13.70 9.56
N SER A 35 -18.05 13.19 9.06
CA SER A 35 -16.92 14.02 8.63
C SER A 35 -17.29 15.01 7.52
N VAL A 36 -18.12 14.58 6.56
CA VAL A 36 -18.60 15.43 5.45
C VAL A 36 -19.61 16.46 5.95
N ILE A 37 -20.55 16.06 6.81
CA ILE A 37 -21.56 16.96 7.39
C ILE A 37 -20.87 18.07 8.18
N VAL A 38 -19.92 17.72 9.06
CA VAL A 38 -19.16 18.69 9.84
C VAL A 38 -18.43 19.68 8.93
N ASN A 39 -17.83 19.19 7.84
CA ASN A 39 -17.11 20.03 6.87
C ASN A 39 -18.02 21.02 6.13
N ILE A 40 -19.25 20.60 5.79
CA ILE A 40 -20.25 21.50 5.20
C ILE A 40 -20.68 22.57 6.22
N CYS A 41 -20.87 22.18 7.48
CA CYS A 41 -21.26 23.11 8.54
C CYS A 41 -20.17 24.13 8.88
N THR A 42 -18.89 23.72 8.86
CA THR A 42 -17.77 24.61 9.19
C THR A 42 -17.35 25.52 8.04
N LYS A 43 -17.85 25.30 6.81
CA LYS A 43 -17.49 26.05 5.58
C LYS A 43 -15.98 26.23 5.34
N GLY A 44 -15.16 25.44 6.02
CA GLY A 44 -13.71 25.57 6.06
C GLY A 44 -13.01 24.81 4.94
N THR A 45 -11.70 24.64 5.09
CA THR A 45 -10.87 23.81 4.22
C THR A 45 -11.38 22.36 4.19
N ALA A 46 -11.27 21.69 3.04
CA ALA A 46 -11.87 20.38 2.75
C ALA A 46 -11.21 19.20 3.49
N TRP A 47 -11.14 19.26 4.82
CA TRP A 47 -10.48 18.25 5.65
C TRP A 47 -11.24 16.93 5.72
N SER A 48 -12.55 16.95 5.40
CA SER A 48 -13.35 15.73 5.26
C SER A 48 -12.81 14.79 4.19
N VAL A 49 -12.15 15.29 3.14
CA VAL A 49 -11.55 14.43 2.10
C VAL A 49 -10.44 13.56 2.69
N ILE A 50 -9.60 14.15 3.54
CA ILE A 50 -8.52 13.43 4.24
C ILE A 50 -9.11 12.43 5.25
N ALA A 51 -10.15 12.83 5.98
CA ALA A 51 -10.84 11.95 6.92
C ALA A 51 -11.43 10.73 6.20
N VAL A 52 -12.16 10.94 5.11
CA VAL A 52 -12.74 9.86 4.29
C VAL A 52 -11.64 8.96 3.70
N TRP A 53 -10.54 9.52 3.19
CA TRP A 53 -9.42 8.74 2.67
C TRP A 53 -8.76 7.88 3.75
N SER A 54 -8.57 8.43 4.96
CA SER A 54 -7.99 7.71 6.10
C SER A 54 -8.90 6.56 6.57
N LEU A 55 -10.21 6.79 6.62
CA LEU A 55 -11.22 5.77 6.92
C LEU A 55 -11.22 4.68 5.84
N TRP A 56 -11.16 5.06 4.56
CA TRP A 56 -11.07 4.10 3.47
C TRP A 56 -9.79 3.25 3.55
N MET A 57 -8.65 3.88 3.83
CA MET A 57 -7.36 3.19 4.00
C MET A 57 -7.42 2.18 5.16
N ALA A 58 -7.94 2.61 6.32
CA ALA A 58 -8.11 1.75 7.49
C ALA A 58 -9.06 0.57 7.19
N TRP A 59 -10.18 0.86 6.51
CA TRP A 59 -11.15 -0.17 6.11
C TRP A 59 -10.53 -1.19 5.17
N SER A 60 -9.80 -0.72 4.16
CA SER A 60 -9.20 -1.58 3.14
C SER A 60 -8.06 -2.44 3.69
N SER A 61 -7.34 -1.95 4.70
CA SER A 61 -6.21 -2.65 5.31
C SER A 61 -6.66 -3.72 6.31
N VAL A 62 -7.69 -3.41 7.12
CA VAL A 62 -8.17 -4.27 8.23
C VAL A 62 -9.24 -5.26 7.77
N PHE A 63 -10.24 -4.79 7.02
CA PHE A 63 -11.45 -5.56 6.73
C PHE A 63 -11.46 -6.15 5.32
N SER A 64 -10.90 -5.44 4.34
CA SER A 64 -10.85 -5.86 2.94
C SER A 64 -9.44 -6.21 2.46
N THR A 65 -8.65 -6.90 3.29
CA THR A 65 -7.47 -7.63 2.77
C THR A 65 -7.97 -8.56 1.67
N SER A 66 -7.65 -8.24 0.41
CA SER A 66 -8.16 -8.98 -0.75
C SER A 66 -7.66 -10.41 -0.66
N MET A 67 -8.59 -11.37 -0.67
CA MET A 67 -8.27 -12.80 -0.60
C MET A 67 -7.64 -13.34 -1.89
N VAL A 68 -7.62 -12.55 -2.97
CA VAL A 68 -7.19 -12.98 -4.32
C VAL A 68 -5.66 -12.93 -4.49
N GLU A 69 -4.96 -12.03 -3.78
CA GLU A 69 -3.49 -12.04 -3.67
C GLU A 69 -3.09 -11.81 -2.20
N TYR A 70 -3.16 -12.87 -1.38
CA TYR A 70 -2.65 -12.79 -0.01
C TYR A 70 -1.12 -12.84 -0.02
N ASN A 71 -0.49 -11.77 -0.47
CA ASN A 71 0.94 -11.55 -0.33
C ASN A 71 1.20 -10.42 0.68
N ARG A 72 1.90 -10.73 1.76
CA ARG A 72 2.26 -9.78 2.83
C ARG A 72 2.99 -8.55 2.27
N ILE A 73 3.78 -8.74 1.21
CA ILE A 73 4.51 -7.67 0.53
C ILE A 73 3.55 -6.73 -0.20
N SER A 74 2.62 -7.25 -1.00
CA SER A 74 1.64 -6.42 -1.70
C SER A 74 0.79 -5.60 -0.72
N GLN A 75 0.44 -6.17 0.43
CA GLN A 75 -0.28 -5.45 1.46
C GLN A 75 0.56 -4.34 2.11
N ALA A 76 1.83 -4.63 2.45
CA ALA A 76 2.75 -3.63 2.99
C ALA A 76 2.94 -2.47 2.01
N ILE A 77 3.18 -2.78 0.73
CA ILE A 77 3.35 -1.78 -0.33
C ILE A 77 2.09 -0.95 -0.50
N LYS A 78 0.90 -1.57 -0.49
CA LYS A 78 -0.36 -0.85 -0.57
C LYS A 78 -0.50 0.15 0.57
N ILE A 79 -0.22 -0.27 1.81
CA ILE A 79 -0.28 0.61 2.98
C ILE A 79 0.71 1.78 2.84
N ILE A 80 1.94 1.51 2.38
CA ILE A 80 2.95 2.56 2.14
C ILE A 80 2.46 3.55 1.08
N THR A 81 1.95 3.07 -0.05
CA THR A 81 1.43 3.93 -1.14
C THR A 81 0.23 4.75 -0.67
N ASP A 82 -0.74 4.13 0.02
CA ASP A 82 -1.91 4.83 0.54
C ASP A 82 -1.51 5.90 1.56
N SER A 83 -0.51 5.62 2.41
CA SER A 83 0.02 6.59 3.38
C SER A 83 0.70 7.78 2.69
N CYS A 84 1.44 7.54 1.60
CA CYS A 84 2.08 8.59 0.81
C CYS A 84 1.04 9.49 0.12
N ILE A 85 0.01 8.89 -0.48
CA ILE A 85 -1.11 9.63 -1.10
C ILE A 85 -1.82 10.49 -0.05
N LEU A 86 -2.05 9.94 1.15
CA LEU A 86 -2.68 10.65 2.25
C LEU A 86 -1.84 11.88 2.69
N LEU A 87 -0.52 11.73 2.79
CA LEU A 87 0.39 12.85 3.09
C LEU A 87 0.35 13.93 2.01
N VAL A 88 0.28 13.55 0.72
CA VAL A 88 0.13 14.50 -0.39
C VAL A 88 -1.20 15.24 -0.30
N MET A 89 -2.30 14.54 0.01
CA MET A 89 -3.61 15.18 0.21
C MET A 89 -3.59 16.17 1.37
N ILE A 90 -2.97 15.81 2.50
CA ILE A 90 -2.79 16.73 3.64
C ILE A 90 -2.04 17.98 3.20
N ASN A 91 -0.96 17.82 2.43
CA ASN A 91 -0.21 18.94 1.91
C ASN A 91 -1.06 19.88 1.05
N LEU A 92 -1.87 19.32 0.15
CA LEU A 92 -2.73 20.09 -0.75
C LEU A 92 -3.84 20.86 0.00
N VAL A 93 -4.40 20.27 1.06
CA VAL A 93 -5.50 20.89 1.82
C VAL A 93 -5.01 21.97 2.79
N PHE A 94 -3.83 21.79 3.39
CA PHE A 94 -3.30 22.74 4.39
C PHE A 94 -2.20 23.67 3.87
N GLY A 95 -1.63 23.41 2.69
CA GLY A 95 -0.58 24.24 2.10
C GLY A 95 0.72 24.29 2.92
N LEU A 96 0.98 23.27 3.73
CA LEU A 96 2.15 23.22 4.62
C LEU A 96 3.39 22.81 3.81
N ASP A 97 4.48 23.59 3.74
CA ASP A 97 5.70 23.24 2.95
C ASP A 97 6.56 22.09 3.54
N TRP A 98 5.98 21.25 4.40
CA TRP A 98 6.64 20.13 5.09
C TRP A 98 6.70 18.83 4.28
N MET A 99 5.89 18.70 3.23
CA MET A 99 5.73 17.44 2.48
C MET A 99 7.05 17.01 1.84
N ALA A 100 7.84 17.97 1.34
CA ALA A 100 9.13 17.72 0.72
C ALA A 100 10.15 17.07 1.67
N PHE A 101 9.92 17.16 2.99
CA PHE A 101 10.76 16.52 4.00
C PHE A 101 10.15 15.20 4.50
N VAL A 102 8.84 15.17 4.76
CA VAL A 102 8.17 14.02 5.39
C VAL A 102 7.97 12.86 4.41
N VAL A 103 7.58 13.14 3.16
CA VAL A 103 7.28 12.09 2.18
C VAL A 103 8.49 11.19 1.89
N PRO A 104 9.70 11.74 1.64
CA PRO A 104 10.87 10.90 1.39
C PRO A 104 11.26 10.01 2.57
N ILE A 105 11.08 10.51 3.81
CA ILE A 105 11.38 9.76 5.04
C ILE A 105 10.43 8.57 5.18
N VAL A 106 9.14 8.79 4.94
CA VAL A 106 8.12 7.73 4.98
C VAL A 106 8.37 6.70 3.87
N CYS A 107 8.68 7.15 2.65
CA CYS A 107 9.05 6.25 1.55
C CYS A 107 10.32 5.44 1.88
N PHE A 108 11.34 6.06 2.50
CA PHE A 108 12.55 5.37 2.92
C PHE A 108 12.26 4.27 3.94
N GLY A 109 11.48 4.57 4.99
CA GLY A 109 11.05 3.56 5.96
C GLY A 109 10.23 2.45 5.31
N GLY A 110 9.32 2.82 4.39
CA GLY A 110 8.53 1.87 3.61
C GLY A 110 9.39 0.93 2.76
N LEU A 111 10.44 1.45 2.11
CA LEU A 111 11.38 0.64 1.32
C LEU A 111 12.17 -0.34 2.20
N ILE A 112 12.57 0.05 3.40
CA ILE A 112 13.26 -0.86 4.34
C ILE A 112 12.31 -2.00 4.76
N VAL A 113 11.08 -1.68 5.12
CA VAL A 113 10.08 -2.70 5.51
C VAL A 113 9.75 -3.62 4.33
N ALA A 114 9.46 -3.06 3.15
CA ALA A 114 9.16 -3.84 1.97
C ALA A 114 10.36 -4.69 1.52
N GLY A 115 11.58 -4.14 1.58
CA GLY A 115 12.82 -4.84 1.26
C GLY A 115 13.10 -5.99 2.21
N SER A 116 13.00 -5.77 3.53
CA SER A 116 13.20 -6.84 4.53
C SER A 116 12.21 -7.99 4.36
N LEU A 117 10.93 -7.70 4.08
CA LEU A 117 9.93 -8.72 3.77
C LEU A 117 10.24 -9.47 2.47
N PHE A 118 10.78 -8.77 1.45
CA PHE A 118 11.21 -9.39 0.19
C PHE A 118 12.37 -10.36 0.37
N PHE A 119 13.38 -9.96 1.15
CA PHE A 119 14.57 -10.78 1.39
C PHE A 119 14.31 -11.97 2.32
N THR A 120 13.31 -11.90 3.20
CA THR A 120 12.98 -13.00 4.11
C THR A 120 12.45 -14.23 3.35
N ASP A 121 11.78 -14.03 2.22
CA ASP A 121 11.06 -15.10 1.48
C ASP A 121 11.33 -15.07 -0.03
N ILE A 122 12.59 -14.91 -0.44
CA ILE A 122 13.00 -14.69 -1.85
C ILE A 122 12.34 -15.66 -2.84
N GLN A 123 12.31 -16.96 -2.52
CA GLN A 123 11.80 -17.97 -3.46
C GLN A 123 10.31 -17.82 -3.76
N ARG A 124 9.50 -17.49 -2.73
CA ARG A 124 8.06 -17.28 -2.88
C ARG A 124 7.74 -15.91 -3.46
N GLN A 125 8.60 -14.92 -3.19
CA GLN A 125 8.40 -13.53 -3.57
C GLN A 125 8.85 -13.22 -5.00
N LYS A 126 9.76 -14.01 -5.59
CA LYS A 126 10.12 -13.87 -7.02
C LYS A 126 8.89 -13.87 -7.94
N GLN A 127 7.93 -14.75 -7.69
CA GLN A 127 6.68 -14.85 -8.48
C GLN A 127 5.78 -13.60 -8.34
N ASN A 128 5.90 -12.87 -7.24
CA ASN A 128 5.10 -11.68 -6.90
C ASN A 128 5.97 -10.42 -6.75
N ALA A 129 7.11 -10.35 -7.44
CA ALA A 129 8.04 -9.23 -7.32
C ALA A 129 7.51 -7.92 -7.95
N MET A 130 6.52 -8.01 -8.85
CA MET A 130 5.91 -6.90 -9.59
C MET A 130 5.51 -5.69 -8.71
N PRO A 131 4.68 -5.85 -7.65
CA PRO A 131 4.33 -4.74 -6.77
C PRO A 131 5.55 -4.09 -6.09
N PHE A 132 6.55 -4.89 -5.68
CA PHE A 132 7.77 -4.37 -5.07
C PHE A 132 8.60 -3.57 -6.07
N LEU A 133 8.70 -4.05 -7.30
CA LEU A 133 9.38 -3.35 -8.37
C LEU A 133 8.68 -2.03 -8.74
N ALA A 134 7.36 -2.05 -8.82
CA ALA A 134 6.55 -0.85 -9.07
C ALA A 134 6.79 0.20 -7.97
N LEU A 135 6.87 -0.21 -6.70
CA LEU A 135 7.20 0.68 -5.60
C LEU A 135 8.61 1.26 -5.74
N LEU A 136 9.62 0.44 -6.08
CA LEU A 136 11.01 0.90 -6.28
C LEU A 136 11.10 1.94 -7.40
N VAL A 137 10.47 1.68 -8.55
CA VAL A 137 10.44 2.60 -9.69
C VAL A 137 9.69 3.88 -9.32
N ALA A 138 8.55 3.78 -8.63
CA ALA A 138 7.82 4.94 -8.16
C ALA A 138 8.65 5.81 -7.20
N CYS A 139 9.36 5.19 -6.24
CA CYS A 139 10.24 5.91 -5.32
C CYS A 139 11.39 6.62 -6.06
N LEU A 140 11.98 5.97 -7.08
CA LEU A 140 13.01 6.60 -7.91
C LEU A 140 12.47 7.81 -8.67
N LEU A 141 11.31 7.68 -9.31
CA LEU A 141 10.68 8.80 -10.03
C LEU A 141 10.34 9.96 -9.10
N ILE A 142 9.73 9.68 -7.94
CA ILE A 142 9.43 10.69 -6.92
C ILE A 142 10.72 11.38 -6.47
N SER A 143 11.79 10.62 -6.28
CA SER A 143 13.06 11.16 -5.84
C SER A 143 13.72 12.07 -6.88
N ILE A 144 13.70 11.69 -8.16
CA ILE A 144 14.25 12.48 -9.28
C ILE A 144 13.44 13.76 -9.49
N LEU A 145 12.11 13.67 -9.43
CA LEU A 145 11.21 14.83 -9.51
C LEU A 145 11.41 15.76 -8.31
N GLY A 146 11.55 15.21 -7.10
CA GLY A 146 11.82 15.96 -5.88
C GLY A 146 13.15 16.72 -5.94
N LEU A 147 14.21 16.05 -6.38
CA LEU A 147 15.54 16.66 -6.58
C LEU A 147 15.52 17.80 -7.61
N SER A 148 14.74 17.64 -8.68
CA SER A 148 14.60 18.66 -9.73
C SER A 148 13.90 19.93 -9.22
N LEU A 149 13.00 19.80 -8.25
CA LEU A 149 12.24 20.93 -7.68
C LEU A 149 12.97 21.59 -6.51
N LYS A 150 13.54 20.79 -5.59
CA LYS A 150 14.20 21.30 -4.39
C LYS A 150 15.26 20.29 -3.94
N SER A 151 16.52 20.72 -3.93
CA SER A 151 17.63 19.87 -3.50
C SER A 151 17.64 19.72 -1.97
N ASN A 152 16.87 18.76 -1.47
CA ASN A 152 16.87 18.38 -0.07
C ASN A 152 17.57 17.02 0.10
N TRP A 153 18.36 16.89 1.17
CA TRP A 153 19.06 15.65 1.51
C TRP A 153 18.17 14.39 1.60
N PRO A 154 16.88 14.42 2.02
CA PRO A 154 16.06 13.22 2.11
C PRO A 154 15.80 12.58 0.74
N PHE A 155 15.72 13.39 -0.32
CA PHE A 155 15.59 12.87 -1.68
C PHE A 155 16.90 12.24 -2.16
N ILE A 156 18.06 12.76 -1.79
CA ILE A 156 19.35 12.14 -2.15
C ILE A 156 19.43 10.73 -1.54
N VAL A 157 19.08 10.61 -0.25
CA VAL A 157 19.08 9.32 0.45
C VAL A 157 18.07 8.36 -0.16
N LEU A 158 16.85 8.82 -0.44
CA LEU A 158 15.82 7.98 -1.05
C LEU A 158 16.26 7.48 -2.44
N CYS A 159 16.88 8.34 -3.26
CA CYS A 159 17.40 7.98 -4.57
C CYS A 159 18.48 6.89 -4.45
N ALA A 160 19.46 7.08 -3.56
CA ALA A 160 20.55 6.13 -3.37
C ALA A 160 20.04 4.75 -2.91
N VAL A 161 19.10 4.73 -1.97
CA VAL A 161 18.54 3.49 -1.39
C VAL A 161 17.68 2.75 -2.40
N SER A 162 16.80 3.48 -3.10
CA SER A 162 15.94 2.87 -4.12
C SER A 162 16.76 2.33 -5.30
N ALA A 163 17.81 3.05 -5.73
CA ALA A 163 18.73 2.56 -6.77
C ALA A 163 19.49 1.32 -6.30
N SER A 164 20.04 1.33 -5.08
CA SER A 164 20.76 0.18 -4.51
C SER A 164 19.89 -1.07 -4.39
N LEU A 165 18.64 -0.91 -3.93
CA LEU A 165 17.68 -2.02 -3.85
C LEU A 165 17.28 -2.53 -5.23
N LEU A 166 17.08 -1.63 -6.21
CA LEU A 166 16.74 -2.02 -7.58
C LEU A 166 17.88 -2.85 -8.21
N VAL A 167 19.13 -2.42 -8.04
CA VAL A 167 20.31 -3.19 -8.49
C VAL A 167 20.38 -4.55 -7.79
N SER A 168 20.15 -4.59 -6.47
CA SER A 168 20.13 -5.85 -5.71
C SER A 168 19.07 -6.82 -6.22
N VAL A 169 17.85 -6.34 -6.48
CA VAL A 169 16.77 -7.15 -7.05
C VAL A 169 17.12 -7.62 -8.47
N ALA A 170 17.70 -6.75 -9.30
CA ALA A 170 18.12 -7.10 -10.65
C ALA A 170 19.18 -8.22 -10.66
N ILE A 171 20.14 -8.18 -9.73
CA ILE A 171 21.15 -9.24 -9.57
C ILE A 171 20.50 -10.56 -9.13
N ILE A 172 19.55 -10.52 -8.19
CA ILE A 172 18.91 -11.73 -7.63
C ILE A 172 17.92 -12.39 -8.61
N MET A 173 17.19 -11.59 -9.39
CA MET A 173 16.29 -12.10 -10.44
C MET A 173 17.05 -12.50 -11.71
N GLY A 174 18.22 -11.91 -11.97
CA GLY A 174 19.10 -12.29 -13.08
C GLY A 174 18.38 -12.28 -14.44
N ARG A 175 18.51 -13.37 -15.20
CA ARG A 175 17.92 -13.53 -16.55
C ARG A 175 16.41 -13.81 -16.57
N GLU A 176 15.81 -14.15 -15.42
CA GLU A 176 14.36 -14.42 -15.31
C GLU A 176 13.55 -13.12 -15.38
N PHE A 177 14.17 -12.00 -15.00
CA PHE A 177 13.55 -10.67 -14.95
C PHE A 177 12.90 -10.20 -16.26
N PRO A 178 13.61 -10.12 -17.42
CA PRO A 178 12.99 -9.70 -18.67
C PRO A 178 11.99 -10.73 -19.20
N VAL A 179 12.16 -12.02 -18.87
CA VAL A 179 11.27 -13.09 -19.33
C VAL A 179 9.91 -12.99 -18.63
N GLU A 180 9.90 -12.75 -17.32
CA GLU A 180 8.70 -12.62 -16.52
C GLU A 180 7.94 -11.32 -16.82
N PHE A 181 8.69 -10.23 -17.06
CA PHE A 181 8.13 -8.95 -17.52
C PHE A 181 7.49 -9.11 -18.91
N LYS A 182 8.19 -9.74 -19.85
CA LYS A 182 7.67 -10.01 -21.21
C LYS A 182 6.44 -10.91 -21.20
N ARG A 183 6.36 -11.89 -20.29
CA ARG A 183 5.24 -12.83 -20.19
C ARG A 183 3.95 -12.16 -19.72
N ARG A 184 4.04 -11.18 -18.81
CA ARG A 184 2.86 -10.43 -18.32
C ARG A 184 2.38 -9.38 -19.31
N PHE A 185 3.28 -8.72 -20.05
CA PHE A 185 2.90 -7.73 -21.06
C PHE A 185 2.37 -8.36 -22.37
N HIS A 186 2.77 -9.59 -22.71
CA HIS A 186 2.22 -10.33 -23.87
C HIS A 186 0.98 -11.18 -23.56
N SER A 187 0.57 -11.28 -22.30
CA SER A 187 -0.68 -11.96 -21.92
C SER A 187 -1.86 -10.98 -21.88
N ASN A 188 -1.86 -10.00 -22.80
CA ASN A 188 -2.96 -9.08 -23.10
C ASN A 188 -3.22 -9.11 -24.60
#